data_AF-A0A8S3F6G3-F1
#
_entry.id   AF-A0A8S3F6G3-F1
#
_cell.length_a   1.000
_cell.length_b   1.000
_cell.length_c   1.000
_cell.angle_alpha   90.00
_cell.angle_beta   90.00
_cell.angle_gamma   90.00
#
_symmetry.space_group_name_H-M   'P 1'
#
loop_
_entity.id
_entity.type
_entity.pdbx_description
1 polymer ?
#
loop_
_entity_poly.entity_id
_entity_poly.type
_entity_poly.pdbx_seq_one_letter_code
_entity_poly.pdbx_strand_id
1 'polypeptide(L)'
;IGNLINLVYLDLSHNRLKTLPSQIGDLIHLKRLYLESNFLKNLPYELGKLNIEDLGLNNNPLGDHMLSLFARPNGTREVMNYLREKWNFLCSFSKMSSYNKMPLSWDSNTETDPNKNNSNT
;
A
#
# COMPACT_ATOMS: atom_id res chain seq x y z
N ILE A 1 0.99 -12.55 -11.30
CA ILE A 1 2.45 -12.28 -11.30
C ILE A 1 3.05 -12.18 -9.89
N GLY A 2 2.29 -11.78 -8.85
CA GLY A 2 2.82 -11.49 -7.51
C GLY A 2 3.64 -12.59 -6.81
N ASN A 3 3.53 -13.86 -7.21
CA ASN A 3 4.32 -14.95 -6.62
C ASN A 3 5.74 -15.09 -7.21
N LEU A 4 6.09 -14.32 -8.24
CA LEU A 4 7.43 -14.33 -8.84
C LEU A 4 8.40 -13.49 -8.01
N ILE A 5 8.61 -13.86 -6.75
CA ILE A 5 9.36 -13.06 -5.77
C ILE A 5 10.79 -12.74 -6.22
N ASN A 6 11.41 -13.62 -7.02
CA ASN A 6 12.78 -13.46 -7.53
C ASN A 6 12.85 -12.62 -8.82
N LEU A 7 11.74 -12.07 -9.31
CA LEU A 7 11.73 -11.28 -10.53
C LEU A 7 12.43 -9.94 -10.29
N VAL A 8 13.51 -9.69 -11.04
CA VAL A 8 14.31 -8.45 -10.94
C VAL A 8 13.94 -7.44 -12.03
N TYR A 9 13.45 -7.94 -13.17
CA TYR A 9 13.13 -7.16 -14.36
C TYR A 9 11.74 -7.56 -14.87
N LEU A 10 10.90 -6.57 -15.16
CA LEU A 10 9.58 -6.76 -15.74
C LEU A 10 9.31 -5.70 -16.80
N ASP A 11 9.14 -6.15 -18.03
CA ASP A 11 8.74 -5.30 -19.15
C ASP A 11 7.30 -5.64 -19.56
N LEU A 12 6.44 -4.63 -19.49
CA LEU A 12 5.04 -4.65 -19.90
C LEU A 12 4.75 -3.51 -20.89
N SER A 13 5.78 -2.93 -21.49
CA SER A 13 5.65 -1.87 -22.48
C SER A 13 4.85 -2.32 -23.70
N HIS A 14 4.27 -1.37 -24.43
CA HIS A 14 3.52 -1.59 -25.67
C HIS A 14 2.31 -2.54 -25.53
N ASN A 15 1.60 -2.42 -24.41
CA ASN A 15 0.40 -3.19 -24.15
C ASN A 15 -0.83 -2.27 -24.09
N ARG A 16 -1.98 -2.83 -23.68
CA ARG A 16 -3.24 -2.08 -23.52
C ARG A 16 -3.68 -2.02 -22.06
N LEU A 17 -2.73 -2.03 -21.13
CA LEU A 17 -3.01 -2.04 -19.70
C LEU A 17 -3.66 -0.72 -19.29
N LYS A 18 -4.82 -0.82 -18.63
CA LYS A 18 -5.53 0.34 -18.06
C LYS A 18 -5.25 0.53 -16.57
N THR A 19 -4.90 -0.57 -15.90
CA THR A 19 -4.58 -0.62 -14.48
C THR A 19 -3.47 -1.65 -14.25
N LEU A 20 -2.81 -1.56 -13.09
CA LEU A 20 -1.96 -2.61 -12.57
C LEU A 20 -2.59 -3.22 -11.32
N PRO A 21 -2.47 -4.54 -11.11
CA PRO A 21 -2.94 -5.18 -9.90
C PRO A 21 -2.09 -4.76 -8.69
N SER A 22 -2.69 -4.65 -7.50
CA SER A 22 -1.99 -4.30 -6.25
C SER A 22 -0.89 -5.31 -5.89
N GLN A 23 -1.06 -6.57 -6.30
CA GLN A 23 -0.08 -7.66 -6.12
C GLN A 23 1.26 -7.42 -6.84
N ILE A 24 1.38 -6.37 -7.67
CA ILE A 24 2.69 -5.95 -8.19
C ILE A 24 3.65 -5.57 -7.05
N GLY A 25 3.12 -5.06 -5.93
CA GLY A 25 3.90 -4.71 -4.74
C GLY A 25 4.45 -5.91 -3.97
N ASP A 26 4.17 -7.14 -4.41
CA ASP A 26 4.72 -8.37 -3.81
C ASP A 26 6.01 -8.84 -4.50
N LEU A 27 6.37 -8.21 -5.62
CA LEU A 27 7.63 -8.46 -6.34
C LEU A 27 8.82 -7.77 -5.66
N ILE A 28 9.12 -8.16 -4.42
CA ILE A 28 10.06 -7.47 -3.52
C ILE A 28 11.49 -7.29 -4.07
N HIS A 29 11.89 -8.13 -5.03
CA HIS A 29 13.21 -8.05 -5.68
C HIS A 29 13.19 -7.30 -7.02
N LEU A 30 12.04 -6.78 -7.45
CA LEU A 30 11.92 -6.05 -8.71
C LEU A 30 12.69 -4.72 -8.64
N LYS A 31 13.57 -4.52 -9.62
CA LYS A 31 14.42 -3.33 -9.75
C LYS A 31 14.10 -2.51 -10.98
N ARG A 32 13.63 -3.15 -12.05
CA ARG A 32 13.29 -2.46 -13.31
C ARG A 32 11.88 -2.81 -13.73
N LEU A 33 11.08 -1.79 -14.01
CA LEU A 33 9.69 -1.92 -14.43
C LEU A 33 9.43 -0.98 -15.60
N TYR A 34 9.12 -1.55 -16.76
CA TYR A 34 8.79 -0.80 -17.97
C TYR A 34 7.30 -0.96 -18.28
N LEU A 35 6.61 0.17 -18.39
CA LEU A 35 5.15 0.27 -18.59
C LEU A 35 4.82 1.20 -19.76
N GLU A 36 5.80 1.57 -20.57
CA GLU A 36 5.65 2.53 -21.65
C GLU A 36 4.55 2.14 -22.63
N SER A 37 3.91 3.14 -23.23
CA SER A 37 2.91 2.92 -24.28
C SER A 37 1.78 1.99 -23.83
N ASN A 38 1.14 2.35 -22.72
CA ASN A 38 -0.05 1.72 -22.16
C ASN A 38 -1.15 2.80 -21.93
N PHE A 39 -2.25 2.43 -21.27
CA PHE A 39 -3.37 3.33 -20.96
C PHE A 39 -3.53 3.55 -19.44
N LEU A 40 -2.42 3.52 -18.70
CA LEU A 40 -2.42 3.70 -17.25
C LEU A 40 -2.75 5.15 -16.91
N LYS A 41 -3.82 5.35 -16.14
CA LYS A 41 -4.18 6.67 -15.59
C LYS A 41 -3.55 6.94 -14.23
N ASN A 42 -3.25 5.87 -13.50
CA ASN A 42 -2.63 5.89 -12.19
C ASN A 42 -1.80 4.61 -11.99
N LEU A 43 -0.99 4.63 -10.92
CA LEU A 43 -0.19 3.51 -10.46
C LEU A 43 -0.70 3.09 -9.08
N PRO A 44 -0.73 1.78 -8.76
CA PRO A 44 -1.10 1.31 -7.42
C PRO A 44 -0.06 1.78 -6.39
N TYR A 45 -0.53 2.22 -5.22
CA TYR A 45 0.35 2.71 -4.16
C TYR A 45 1.25 1.61 -3.58
N GLU A 46 0.84 0.34 -3.71
CA GLU A 46 1.61 -0.85 -3.36
C GLU A 46 2.98 -0.90 -4.03
N LEU A 47 3.16 -0.25 -5.20
CA LEU A 47 4.48 -0.10 -5.81
C LEU A 47 5.47 0.62 -4.90
N GLY A 48 5.00 1.48 -3.99
CA GLY A 48 5.82 2.15 -2.97
C GLY A 48 6.52 1.19 -2.00
N LYS A 49 6.08 -0.08 -1.92
CA LYS A 49 6.79 -1.15 -1.17
C LYS A 49 8.11 -1.53 -1.83
N LEU A 50 8.21 -1.38 -3.14
CA LEU A 50 9.34 -1.84 -3.94
C LEU A 50 10.50 -0.84 -3.91
N ASN A 51 11.69 -1.31 -4.32
CA ASN A 51 12.86 -0.48 -4.50
C ASN A 51 13.27 -0.46 -5.98
N ILE A 52 12.40 0.14 -6.80
CA ILE A 52 12.59 0.31 -8.24
C ILE A 52 13.69 1.33 -8.49
N GLU A 53 14.68 0.93 -9.27
CA GLU A 53 15.83 1.72 -9.67
C GLU A 53 15.58 2.36 -11.04
N ASP A 54 14.87 1.66 -11.92
CA ASP A 54 14.56 2.13 -13.27
C ASP A 54 13.08 1.89 -13.59
N LEU A 55 12.40 2.95 -14.00
CA LEU A 55 10.95 2.98 -14.18
C LEU A 55 10.62 3.69 -15.50
N GLY A 56 9.91 2.97 -16.37
CA GLY A 56 9.45 3.48 -17.64
C GLY A 56 7.95 3.77 -17.63
N LEU A 57 7.55 5.03 -17.79
CA LEU A 57 6.13 5.44 -17.77
C LEU A 57 5.66 6.19 -19.01
N ASN A 58 6.56 6.46 -19.95
CA ASN A 58 6.29 7.28 -21.12
C ASN A 58 5.09 6.77 -21.92
N ASN A 59 4.39 7.66 -22.60
CA ASN A 59 3.21 7.33 -23.40
C ASN A 59 2.10 6.62 -22.60
N ASN A 60 1.84 7.07 -21.37
CA ASN A 60 0.65 6.72 -20.60
C ASN A 60 -0.14 8.00 -20.26
N PRO A 61 -1.48 7.93 -20.20
CA PRO A 61 -2.33 9.05 -19.80
C PRO A 61 -2.35 9.25 -18.27
N LEU A 62 -1.17 9.25 -17.64
CA LEU A 62 -1.02 9.46 -16.19
C LEU A 62 -1.44 10.89 -15.84
N GLY A 63 -2.00 11.08 -14.64
CA GLY A 63 -2.38 12.42 -14.17
C GLY A 63 -1.17 13.36 -14.04
N ASP A 64 -1.42 14.66 -14.21
CA ASP A 64 -0.41 15.74 -14.26
C ASP A 64 0.59 15.68 -13.12
N HIS A 65 0.13 15.40 -11.89
CA HIS A 65 1.02 15.27 -10.75
C HIS A 65 2.08 14.17 -10.96
N MET A 66 1.67 12.99 -11.42
CA MET A 66 2.58 11.86 -11.66
C MET A 66 3.56 12.16 -12.79
N LEU A 67 3.07 12.77 -13.88
CA LEU A 67 3.92 13.22 -14.98
C LEU A 67 4.95 14.26 -14.50
N SER A 68 4.53 15.21 -13.67
CA SER A 68 5.41 16.26 -13.14
C SER A 68 6.51 15.71 -12.22
N LEU A 69 6.23 14.67 -11.43
CA LEU A 69 7.24 13.99 -10.63
C LEU A 69 8.23 13.25 -11.51
N PHE A 70 7.72 12.51 -12.51
CA PHE A 70 8.54 11.72 -13.40
C PHE A 70 9.45 12.57 -14.31
N ALA A 71 9.02 13.78 -14.67
CA ALA A 71 9.81 14.71 -15.47
C ALA A 71 10.97 15.37 -14.70
N ARG A 72 11.04 15.25 -13.37
CA ARG A 72 12.13 15.83 -12.57
C ARG A 72 13.45 15.05 -12.76
N PRO A 73 14.61 15.68 -12.49
CA PRO A 73 15.84 14.93 -12.29
C PRO A 73 15.65 13.86 -11.22
N ASN A 74 16.03 12.61 -11.51
CA ASN A 74 15.71 11.43 -10.68
C ASN A 74 14.20 11.12 -10.57
N GLY A 75 13.43 11.35 -11.64
CA GLY A 75 11.97 11.19 -11.65
C GLY A 75 11.47 9.82 -11.16
N THR A 76 12.18 8.73 -11.45
CA THR A 76 11.90 7.40 -10.87
C THR A 76 11.86 7.45 -9.34
N ARG A 77 12.89 8.06 -8.72
CA ARG A 77 12.97 8.19 -7.26
C ARG A 77 11.85 9.05 -6.70
N GLU A 78 11.53 10.16 -7.36
CA GLU A 78 10.46 11.07 -6.94
C GLU A 78 9.09 10.37 -6.97
N VAL A 79 8.79 9.64 -8.05
CA VAL A 79 7.57 8.83 -8.18
C VAL A 79 7.50 7.76 -7.09
N MET A 80 8.59 7.00 -6.89
CA MET A 80 8.63 5.94 -5.89
C MET A 80 8.50 6.48 -4.46
N ASN A 81 9.08 7.64 -4.16
CA ASN A 81 8.92 8.31 -2.86
C ASN A 81 7.47 8.72 -2.62
N TYR A 82 6.83 9.35 -3.61
CA TYR A 82 5.42 9.70 -3.52
C TYR A 82 4.53 8.48 -3.27
N LEU A 83 4.72 7.40 -4.05
CA LEU A 83 3.94 6.17 -3.87
C LEU A 83 4.19 5.54 -2.49
N ARG A 84 5.44 5.57 -2.00
CA ARG A 84 5.82 5.08 -0.67
C ARG A 84 5.16 5.88 0.44
N GLU A 85 5.16 7.21 0.36
CA GLU A 85 4.47 8.08 1.33
C GLU A 85 2.96 7.82 1.35
N LYS A 86 2.34 7.71 0.17
CA LYS A 86 0.90 7.39 0.06
C LYS A 86 0.58 6.00 0.61
N TRP A 87 1.40 5.00 0.31
CA TRP A 87 1.26 3.67 0.88
C TRP A 87 1.37 3.67 2.40
N ASN A 88 2.41 4.32 2.94
CA ASN A 88 2.62 4.42 4.39
C ASN A 88 1.46 5.11 5.10
N PHE A 89 0.93 6.18 4.52
CA PHE A 89 -0.26 6.86 5.01
C PHE A 89 -1.47 5.90 5.04
N LEU A 90 -1.72 5.16 3.96
CA LEU A 90 -2.83 4.18 3.93
C LEU A 90 -2.64 3.07 4.96
N CYS A 91 -1.40 2.61 5.19
CA CYS A 91 -1.09 1.63 6.23
C CYS A 91 -1.25 2.19 7.66
N SER A 92 -1.00 3.48 7.90
CA SER A 92 -1.29 4.08 9.22
C SER A 92 -2.78 4.17 9.48
N PHE A 93 -3.59 4.43 8.45
CA PHE A 93 -5.05 4.38 8.56
C PHE A 93 -5.59 2.98 8.80
N SER A 94 -5.01 1.94 8.16
CA SER A 94 -5.44 0.56 8.43
C SER A 94 -5.12 0.13 9.87
N LYS A 95 -3.99 0.58 10.42
CA LYS A 95 -3.64 0.39 11.84
C LYS A 95 -4.61 1.13 12.77
N MET A 96 -4.95 2.39 12.48
CA MET A 96 -5.93 3.16 13.27
C MET A 96 -7.36 2.59 13.17
N SER A 97 -7.79 2.12 12.01
CA SER A 97 -9.10 1.47 11.85
C SER A 97 -9.19 0.12 12.56
N SER A 98 -8.05 -0.54 12.80
CA SER A 98 -7.97 -1.77 13.61
C SER A 98 -8.11 -1.48 15.11
N TYR A 99 -7.66 -0.31 15.58
CA TYR A 99 -7.86 0.14 16.97
C TYR A 99 -9.30 0.55 17.29
N ASN A 100 -10.10 0.94 16.28
CA ASN A 100 -11.55 1.20 16.43
C ASN A 100 -12.42 -0.08 16.37
N LYS A 101 -11.81 -1.27 16.48
CA LYS A 101 -12.48 -2.55 16.71
C LYS A 101 -12.10 -3.16 18.07
N MET A 102 -11.97 -2.36 19.12
CA MET A 102 -12.15 -2.90 20.48
C MET A 102 -13.65 -3.23 20.64
N PRO A 103 -14.03 -4.47 21.00
CA PRO A 103 -15.40 -4.74 21.38
C PRO A 103 -15.74 -3.88 22.59
N LEU A 104 -16.89 -3.19 22.53
CA LEU A 104 -17.57 -2.66 23.70
C LEU A 104 -18.06 -3.86 24.54
N SER A 105 -17.16 -4.55 25.23
CA SER A 105 -17.52 -5.27 26.45
C SER A 105 -17.23 -4.32 27.62
N TRP A 106 -18.29 -3.64 28.00
CA TRP A 106 -18.49 -3.11 29.33
C TRP A 106 -18.48 -4.31 30.29
N ASP A 107 -17.30 -4.75 30.73
CA ASP A 107 -17.25 -5.69 31.85
C ASP A 107 -17.61 -4.91 33.11
N SER A 108 -18.90 -4.93 33.45
CA SER A 108 -19.40 -4.52 34.75
C SER A 108 -18.74 -5.40 35.82
N ASN A 109 -17.87 -4.78 36.60
CA ASN A 109 -17.69 -5.00 38.03
C ASN A 109 -17.88 -6.45 38.52
N THR A 110 -16.80 -7.23 38.51
CA THR A 110 -16.56 -8.14 39.64
C THR A 110 -15.90 -7.34 40.75
N GLU A 111 -16.70 -6.69 41.60
CA GLU A 111 -16.21 -6.18 42.89
C GLU A 111 -17.32 -6.27 43.95
N THR A 112 -17.20 -7.35 44.74
CA THR A 112 -17.46 -7.46 46.19
C THR A 112 -18.66 -6.72 46.79
N ASP A 113 -19.72 -7.47 47.11
CA ASP A 113 -20.68 -7.12 48.16
C ASP A 113 -20.14 -7.60 49.52
N PRO A 114 -19.77 -6.71 50.47
CA PRO A 114 -19.16 -7.08 51.74
C PRO A 114 -20.19 -7.35 52.86
N ASN A 115 -21.47 -7.62 52.58
CA ASN A 115 -22.45 -7.73 53.68
C ASN A 115 -23.46 -8.90 53.59
N LYS A 116 -23.01 -10.10 53.21
CA LYS A 116 -23.78 -11.33 53.48
C LYS A 116 -23.38 -11.92 54.84
N ASN A 117 -23.93 -11.32 55.89
CA ASN A 117 -23.89 -11.89 57.24
C ASN A 117 -24.66 -13.21 57.29
N ASN A 118 -23.96 -14.16 57.88
CA ASN A 118 -24.40 -15.36 58.57
C ASN A 118 -25.43 -15.08 59.68
N SER A 119 -26.60 -15.70 59.62
CA SER A 119 -27.28 -16.28 60.79
C SER A 119 -28.63 -16.88 60.40
N ASN A 120 -28.80 -18.18 60.68
CA ASN A 120 -29.87 -18.74 61.52
C ASN A 120 -29.96 -20.26 61.31
N THR A 121 -29.37 -21.01 62.25
CA THR A 121 -30.13 -22.01 63.01
C THR A 121 -31.15 -21.30 63.90
#